data_AF-I1BN85-F1
#
_entry.id   AF-I1BN85-F1
#
_cell.length_a   1.000
_cell.length_b   1.000
_cell.length_c   1.000
_cell.angle_alpha   90.00
_cell.angle_beta   90.00
_cell.angle_gamma   90.00
#
_symmetry.space_group_name_H-M   'P 1'
#
loop_
_entity.id
_entity.type
_entity.pdbx_description
1 polymer ?
#
loop_
_entity_poly.entity_id
_entity_poly.type
_entity_poly.pdbx_seq_one_letter_code
_entity_poly.pdbx_strand_id
1 'polypeptide(L)'
;MRVVTSTDQENASRYAMKGFAIGTAQWAGVGLFASGLLYAFMPWYRRTQTVNKFYIVMCFGLGGGAYKSDRYMVNYERRGRAQTLDEETKKRYEIIYGSKTEEQSQ
;
A
#
# COMPACT_ATOMS: atom_id res chain seq x y z
N MET A 1 16.98 -10.28 10.26
CA MET A 1 15.69 -10.48 9.55
C MET A 1 14.66 -10.79 10.61
N ARG A 2 13.57 -10.02 10.73
CA ARG A 2 12.51 -10.36 11.70
C ARG A 2 11.85 -11.67 11.28
N VAL A 3 11.47 -12.52 12.22
CA VAL A 3 10.60 -13.67 11.92
C VAL A 3 9.23 -13.09 11.59
N VAL A 4 8.90 -13.04 10.30
CA VAL A 4 7.59 -12.56 9.83
C VAL A 4 6.61 -13.70 10.01
N THR A 5 5.59 -13.52 10.83
CA THR A 5 4.49 -14.48 10.93
C THR A 5 3.64 -14.43 9.66
N SER A 6 2.97 -15.53 9.32
CA SER A 6 2.04 -15.59 8.19
C SER A 6 0.96 -14.50 8.28
N THR A 7 0.50 -14.19 9.50
CA THR A 7 -0.47 -13.13 9.79
C THR A 7 0.05 -11.73 9.48
N ASP A 8 1.32 -11.45 9.75
CA ASP A 8 1.97 -10.18 9.40
C ASP A 8 2.10 -10.02 7.88
N GLN A 9 2.42 -11.12 7.18
CA GLN A 9 2.55 -11.13 5.74
C GLN A 9 1.20 -10.89 5.04
N GLU A 10 0.13 -11.46 5.59
CA GLU A 10 -1.25 -11.29 5.10
C GLU A 10 -1.79 -9.89 5.39
N ASN A 11 -1.45 -9.31 6.55
CA ASN A 11 -1.78 -7.92 6.85
C ASN A 11 -1.01 -6.94 5.95
N ALA A 12 0.27 -7.21 5.68
CA ALA A 12 1.09 -6.42 4.77
C ALA A 12 0.55 -6.44 3.33
N SER A 13 0.21 -7.63 2.82
CA SER A 13 -0.32 -7.80 1.48
C SER A 13 -1.69 -7.12 1.34
N ARG A 14 -2.56 -7.21 2.35
CA ARG A 14 -3.87 -6.53 2.35
C ARG A 14 -3.73 -5.00 2.38
N TYR A 15 -2.71 -4.48 3.07
CA TYR A 15 -2.41 -3.05 3.09
C TYR A 15 -1.85 -2.55 1.76
N ALA A 16 -0.94 -3.30 1.13
CA ALA A 16 -0.41 -3.01 -0.19
C ALA A 16 -1.49 -3.09 -1.28
N MET A 17 -2.37 -4.10 -1.21
CA MET A 17 -3.49 -4.28 -2.14
C MET A 17 -4.52 -3.14 -2.03
N LYS A 18 -4.75 -2.61 -0.82
CA LYS A 18 -5.57 -1.41 -0.62
C LYS A 18 -4.92 -0.17 -1.26
N GLY A 19 -3.60 -0.02 -1.12
CA GLY A 19 -2.84 1.04 -1.77
C GLY A 19 -2.89 0.95 -3.30
N PHE A 20 -2.77 -0.26 -3.83
CA PHE A 20 -2.94 -0.57 -5.25
C PHE A 20 -4.34 -0.20 -5.72
N ALA A 21 -5.41 -0.71 -5.08
CA ALA A 21 -6.79 -0.44 -5.49
C ALA A 21 -7.12 1.06 -5.53
N ILE A 22 -6.66 1.83 -4.54
CA ILE A 22 -6.83 3.29 -4.50
C ILE A 22 -6.00 3.97 -5.59
N GLY A 23 -4.78 3.50 -5.86
CA GLY A 23 -3.93 4.01 -6.94
C GLY A 23 -4.54 3.76 -8.31
N THR A 24 -5.02 2.55 -8.55
CA THR A 24 -5.68 2.13 -9.78
C THR A 24 -6.94 2.94 -10.01
N ALA A 25 -7.79 3.14 -8.99
CA ALA A 25 -9.00 3.93 -9.12
C ALA A 25 -8.72 5.41 -9.46
N GLN A 26 -7.75 6.04 -8.77
CA GLN A 26 -7.43 7.45 -9.01
C GLN A 26 -6.84 7.67 -10.41
N TRP A 27 -5.94 6.77 -10.84
CA TRP A 27 -5.30 6.91 -12.14
C TRP A 27 -6.13 6.37 -13.31
N ALA A 28 -7.08 5.46 -13.07
CA ALA A 28 -8.07 5.06 -14.07
C ALA A 28 -8.95 6.25 -14.48
N GLY A 29 -9.31 7.14 -13.54
CA GLY A 29 -10.02 8.39 -13.86
C GLY A 29 -9.20 9.32 -14.76
N VAL A 30 -7.90 9.48 -14.47
CA VAL A 30 -6.97 10.24 -15.32
C VAL A 30 -6.81 9.59 -16.70
N GLY A 31 -6.71 8.26 -16.74
CA GLY A 31 -6.61 7.50 -17.98
C GLY A 31 -7.86 7.62 -18.86
N LEU A 32 -9.06 7.63 -18.26
CA LEU A 32 -10.31 7.88 -18.97
C LEU A 32 -10.35 9.30 -19.54
N PHE A 33 -9.92 10.30 -18.76
CA PHE A 33 -9.86 11.68 -19.22
C PHE A 33 -8.86 11.84 -20.37
N ALA A 34 -7.65 11.26 -20.24
CA ALA A 34 -6.64 11.26 -21.29
C ALA A 34 -7.11 10.54 -22.56
N SER A 35 -7.79 9.39 -22.42
CA SER A 35 -8.36 8.65 -23.55
C SER A 35 -9.47 9.44 -24.25
N GLY A 36 -10.31 10.15 -23.48
CA GLY A 36 -11.34 11.06 -24.00
C GLY A 36 -10.74 12.25 -24.77
N LEU A 37 -9.66 12.83 -24.26
CA LEU A 37 -8.92 13.92 -24.90
C LEU A 37 -8.28 13.46 -26.22
N LEU A 38 -7.62 12.30 -26.21
CA LEU A 38 -7.06 11.68 -27.42
C LEU A 38 -8.16 11.38 -28.46
N TYR A 39 -9.35 10.94 -28.03
CA TYR A 39 -10.49 10.72 -28.90
C TYR A 39 -11.09 12.01 -29.49
N ALA A 40 -10.96 13.15 -28.80
CA ALA A 40 -11.43 14.45 -29.27
C ALA A 40 -10.48 15.12 -30.27
N PHE A 41 -9.16 15.07 -30.00
CA PHE A 41 -8.16 15.82 -30.77
C PHE A 41 -7.49 15.03 -31.89
N MET A 42 -7.41 13.70 -31.81
CA MET A 42 -6.74 12.89 -32.83
C MET A 42 -7.75 12.10 -33.68
N PRO A 43 -7.98 12.48 -34.96
CA PRO A 43 -8.93 11.80 -35.83
C PRO A 43 -8.50 10.36 -36.17
N TRP A 44 -7.20 10.05 -36.14
CA TRP A 44 -6.69 8.69 -36.34
C TRP A 44 -7.02 7.76 -35.14
N TYR A 45 -7.03 8.33 -33.94
CA TYR A 45 -7.40 7.62 -32.70
C TYR A 45 -8.91 7.35 -32.60
N ARG A 46 -9.75 8.07 -33.36
CA ARG A 46 -11.18 7.72 -33.47
C ARG A 46 -11.40 6.40 -34.20
N ARG A 47 -10.57 6.11 -35.21
CA ARG A 47 -10.72 4.97 -36.13
C ARG A 47 -10.23 3.63 -35.55
N THR A 48 -9.47 3.66 -34.45
CA THR A 48 -8.99 2.45 -33.78
C THR A 48 -10.09 1.74 -32.97
N GLN A 49 -9.94 0.43 -32.83
CA GLN A 49 -10.84 -0.41 -32.03
C GLN A 49 -10.95 0.09 -30.59
N THR A 50 -12.14 -0.04 -30.02
CA THR A 50 -12.46 0.32 -28.63
C THR A 50 -11.58 -0.38 -27.60
N VAL A 51 -11.08 -1.58 -27.92
CA VAL A 51 -10.16 -2.35 -27.05
C VAL A 51 -8.81 -1.63 -26.89
N ASN A 52 -8.22 -1.11 -27.97
CA ASN A 52 -6.97 -0.33 -27.91
C ASN A 52 -7.12 0.93 -27.05
N LYS A 53 -8.33 1.51 -27.02
CA LYS A 53 -8.62 2.69 -26.19
C LYS A 53 -8.67 2.36 -24.70
N PHE A 54 -9.03 1.13 -24.36
CA PHE A 54 -9.06 0.63 -23.00
C PHE A 54 -7.66 0.32 -22.46
N TYR A 55 -6.71 -0.07 -23.32
CA TYR A 55 -5.31 -0.26 -22.94
C TYR A 55 -4.69 1.00 -22.34
N ILE A 56 -5.04 2.19 -22.85
CA ILE A 56 -4.56 3.46 -22.26
C ILE A 56 -5.04 3.61 -20.82
N VAL A 57 -6.34 3.38 -20.58
CA VAL A 57 -6.92 3.45 -19.23
C VAL A 57 -6.26 2.41 -18.31
N MET A 58 -5.99 1.22 -18.83
CA MET A 58 -5.35 0.15 -18.07
C MET A 58 -3.88 0.47 -17.74
N CYS A 59 -3.11 1.04 -18.67
CA CYS A 59 -1.73 1.45 -18.42
C CYS A 59 -1.65 2.53 -17.34
N PHE A 60 -2.52 3.54 -17.39
CA PHE A 60 -2.58 4.54 -16.33
C PHE A 60 -3.04 3.93 -15.00
N GLY A 61 -4.06 3.06 -15.02
CA GLY A 61 -4.54 2.36 -13.83
C GLY A 61 -3.46 1.50 -13.18
N LEU A 62 -2.81 0.61 -13.93
CA LEU A 62 -1.77 -0.29 -13.41
C LEU A 62 -0.52 0.48 -12.98
N GLY A 63 -0.07 1.46 -13.77
CA GLY A 63 1.08 2.29 -13.42
C GLY A 63 0.83 3.13 -12.15
N GLY A 64 -0.37 3.70 -12.04
CA GLY A 64 -0.81 4.44 -10.85
C GLY A 64 -1.02 3.56 -9.61
N GLY A 65 -1.52 2.34 -9.82
CA GLY A 65 -1.65 1.31 -8.79
C GLY A 65 -0.30 0.91 -8.21
N ALA A 66 0.68 0.59 -9.07
CA ALA A 66 2.03 0.21 -8.67
C ALA A 66 2.74 1.35 -7.91
N TYR A 67 2.64 2.59 -8.41
CA TYR A 67 3.26 3.74 -7.74
C TYR A 67 2.73 3.96 -6.32
N LYS A 68 1.43 3.78 -6.09
CA LYS A 68 0.86 3.90 -4.74
C LYS A 68 1.07 2.66 -3.88
N SER A 69 1.11 1.46 -4.45
CA SER A 69 1.37 0.24 -3.68
C SER A 69 2.75 0.28 -3.05
N ASP A 70 3.77 0.76 -3.78
CA ASP A 70 5.13 0.90 -3.24
C ASP A 70 5.19 1.89 -2.08
N ARG A 71 4.51 3.05 -2.21
CA ARG A 71 4.40 4.00 -1.09
C ARG A 71 3.69 3.42 0.13
N TYR A 72 2.64 2.64 -0.08
CA TYR A 72 1.88 2.01 1.01
C TYR A 72 2.70 0.92 1.71
N MET A 73 3.50 0.16 0.95
CA MET A 73 4.38 -0.87 1.49
C MET A 73 5.50 -0.26 2.34
N VAL A 74 6.16 0.80 1.86
CA VAL A 74 7.20 1.52 2.61
C VAL A 74 6.64 2.11 3.92
N ASN A 75 5.42 2.66 3.90
CA ASN A 75 4.79 3.16 5.11
C ASN A 75 4.40 2.06 6.09
N TYR A 76 3.99 0.90 5.60
CA TYR A 76 3.71 -0.27 6.43
C TYR A 76 4.98 -0.78 7.13
N GLU A 77 6.10 -0.87 6.40
CA GLU A 77 7.40 -1.23 6.99
C GLU A 77 7.88 -0.25 8.05
N ARG A 78 7.69 1.06 7.82
CA ARG A 78 8.04 2.11 8.80
C ARG A 78 7.20 2.00 10.06
N ARG A 79 5.90 1.73 9.93
CA ARG A 79 4.99 1.52 11.08
C ARG A 79 5.33 0.24 11.85
N GLY A 80 5.64 -0.83 11.14
CA GLY A 80 6.08 -2.09 11.74
C GLY A 80 7.36 -1.93 12.56
N ARG A 81 8.35 -1.16 12.08
CA ARG A 81 9.58 -0.86 12.83
C ARG A 81 9.33 -0.08 14.13
N ALA A 82 8.44 0.90 14.10
CA ALA A 82 8.10 1.67 15.29
C ALA A 82 7.41 0.79 16.35
N GLN A 83 6.47 -0.06 15.93
CA GLN A 83 5.76 -0.98 16.83
C GLN A 83 6.70 -2.01 17.48
N THR A 84 7.65 -2.56 16.73
CA THR A 84 8.63 -3.49 17.30
C THR A 84 9.52 -2.85 18.36
N LEU A 85 9.90 -1.57 18.18
CA LEU A 85 10.71 -0.84 19.17
C LEU A 85 9.92 -0.58 20.46
N ASP A 86 8.64 -0.22 20.35
CA ASP A 86 7.78 -0.02 21.52
C ASP A 86 7.52 -1.34 22.27
N GLU A 87 7.29 -2.44 21.56
CA GLU A 87 7.10 -3.77 22.18
C GLU A 87 8.36 -4.27 22.88
N GLU A 88 9.54 -4.10 22.28
CA GLU A 88 10.81 -4.44 22.93
C GLU A 88 11.07 -3.55 24.15
N THR A 89 10.76 -2.26 24.06
CA THR A 89 10.90 -1.32 25.18
C THR A 89 9.98 -1.71 26.33
N LYS A 90 8.72 -2.08 26.04
CA LYS A 90 7.76 -2.54 27.03
C LYS A 90 8.20 -3.86 27.69
N LYS A 91 8.68 -4.83 26.91
CA LYS A 91 9.23 -6.09 27.44
C LYS A 91 10.43 -5.85 28.36
N ARG A 92 11.35 -4.94 27.98
CA ARG A 92 12.48 -4.56 28.84
C ARG A 92 12.01 -3.92 30.14
N TYR A 93 11.00 -3.05 30.08
CA TYR A 93 10.40 -2.44 31.26
C TYR A 93 9.77 -3.48 32.19
N GLU A 94 8.99 -4.42 31.67
CA GLU A 94 8.37 -5.50 32.43
C GLU A 94 9.42 -6.40 33.12
N ILE A 95 10.54 -6.70 32.45
CA ILE A 95 11.62 -7.50 33.06
C ILE A 95 12.31 -6.75 34.20
N ILE A 96 12.54 -5.43 34.05
CA ILE A 96 13.30 -4.63 35.03
C ILE A 96 12.43 -4.22 36.24
N TYR A 97 11.13 -3.97 36.02
CA TYR A 97 10.23 -3.42 37.05
C TYR A 97 9.08 -4.35 37.46
N GLY A 98 8.75 -5.38 36.66
CA GLY A 98 7.70 -6.35 36.99
C GLY A 98 8.02 -7.15 38.25
N SER A 99 9.30 -7.51 38.45
CA SER A 99 9.75 -8.24 39.65
C SER A 99 9.73 -7.41 40.95
N LYS A 100 9.80 -6.07 40.87
CA LYS A 100 9.79 -5.19 42.05
C LYS A 100 8.38 -4.95 42.61
N THR A 101 7.35 -5.12 41.80
CA THR A 101 5.96 -4.92 42.23
C THR A 101 5.48 -6.07 43.13
N GLU A 102 5.98 -7.28 42.90
CA GLU A 102 5.65 -8.46 43.72
C GLU A 102 6.35 -8.45 45.09
N GLU A 103 7.54 -7.85 45.22
CA GLU A 103 8.25 -7.75 46.52
C GLU A 103 7.72 -6.63 47.44
N GLN A 104 7.04 -5.60 46.91
CA GLN A 104 6.48 -4.50 47.70
C GLN A 104 5.03 -4.74 48.17
N SER A 105 4.42 -5.87 47.77
CA SER A 105 3.03 -6.22 48.11
C SER A 105 2.93 -7.46 49.04
N GLN A 106 4.05 -7.90 49.61
CA GLN A 106 4.09 -8.81 50.77
C GLN A 106 4.34 -8.05 52.08
#